data_AF-A0AAU4YBA0-F1
#
_entry.id   AF-A0AAU4YBA0-F1
#
_cell.length_a   1.000
_cell.length_b   1.000
_cell.length_c   1.000
_cell.angle_alpha   90.00
_cell.angle_beta   90.00
_cell.angle_gamma   90.00
#
_symmetry.space_group_name_H-M   'P 1'
#
loop_
_entity.id
_entity.type
_entity.pdbx_description
1 polymer ?
#
loop_
_entity_poly.entity_id
_entity_poly.type
_entity_poly.pdbx_seq_one_letter_code
_entity_poly.pdbx_strand_id
1 'polypeptide(L)'
;MAKPVVPEEKRRRRRPTRSGTVLSERLIVEAALRLLREHGSTGLSARRLGLALDCDPSTLYRYFRGMDELTLAIGDALVGEALRGWRPTGEWRTDLHAVGLRIHAAYVAHPQAAQLTTSRVTGRANELAADEAVLDVLRNAGFPLPDTVRIYHAFIDQTLAFAALDAAALALPRAAQRADDAIWRSTYARLPAATHPRIAEAAPLLSTRMVTSAYPTALEMLLDSAQATLARLSS
;
A
#
# COMPACT_ATOMS: atom_id res chain seq x y z
N MET A 1 -27.22 -1.70 4.51
CA MET A 1 -27.43 -1.66 3.06
C MET A 1 -26.56 -0.57 2.45
N ALA A 2 -25.51 -0.95 1.71
CA ALA A 2 -24.70 0.01 0.97
C ALA A 2 -25.53 0.61 -0.17
N LYS A 3 -25.67 1.94 -0.19
CA LYS A 3 -26.33 2.67 -1.29
C LYS A 3 -25.53 2.39 -2.57
N PRO A 4 -26.17 2.01 -3.69
CA PRO A 4 -25.47 1.59 -4.89
C PRO A 4 -24.60 2.72 -5.43
N VAL A 5 -23.31 2.44 -5.61
CA VAL A 5 -22.37 3.31 -6.31
C VAL A 5 -22.83 3.41 -7.75
N VAL A 6 -23.24 4.60 -8.19
CA VAL A 6 -23.68 4.81 -9.57
C VAL A 6 -22.46 4.62 -10.50
N PRO A 7 -22.52 3.68 -11.47
CA PRO A 7 -21.43 3.45 -12.42
C PRO A 7 -21.04 4.72 -13.16
N GLU A 8 -19.74 4.90 -13.44
CA GLU A 8 -19.17 6.10 -14.08
C GLU A 8 -19.91 6.47 -15.39
N GLU A 9 -20.32 5.46 -16.15
CA GLU A 9 -21.05 5.58 -17.41
C GLU A 9 -22.46 6.18 -17.28
N LYS A 10 -23.11 6.04 -16.11
CA LYS A 10 -24.50 6.49 -15.87
C LYS A 10 -24.59 7.90 -15.29
N ARG A 11 -23.47 8.56 -14.99
CA ARG A 11 -23.45 9.95 -14.47
C ARG A 11 -23.64 10.95 -15.62
N ARG A 12 -24.91 11.30 -15.88
CA ARG A 12 -25.35 12.24 -16.93
C ARG A 12 -24.68 13.63 -16.84
N ARG A 13 -24.21 14.11 -18.00
CA ARG A 13 -23.68 15.45 -18.36
C ARG A 13 -22.47 15.94 -17.55
N ARG A 14 -21.30 15.53 -18.02
CA ARG A 14 -19.97 16.10 -17.76
C ARG A 14 -19.95 17.61 -18.10
N ARG A 15 -20.29 18.47 -17.13
CA ARG A 15 -20.12 19.91 -17.28
C ARG A 15 -18.63 20.24 -17.08
N PRO A 16 -17.98 20.93 -18.03
CA PRO A 16 -16.59 21.32 -17.87
C PRO A 16 -16.36 22.16 -16.60
N THR A 17 -15.17 22.09 -16.03
CA THR A 17 -14.65 23.04 -15.02
C THR A 17 -14.63 24.46 -15.59
N ARG A 18 -14.28 25.47 -14.79
CA ARG A 18 -14.18 26.85 -15.30
C ARG A 18 -13.13 26.97 -16.43
N SER A 19 -12.08 26.15 -16.35
CA SER A 19 -11.03 25.94 -17.35
C SER A 19 -11.39 24.99 -18.50
N GLY A 20 -12.61 24.45 -18.56
CA GLY A 20 -13.05 23.59 -19.67
C GLY A 20 -12.67 22.10 -19.53
N THR A 21 -12.09 21.68 -18.40
CA THR A 21 -11.72 20.27 -18.17
C THR A 21 -12.93 19.45 -17.76
N VAL A 22 -13.07 18.24 -18.31
CA VAL A 22 -14.11 17.31 -17.89
C VAL A 22 -13.61 16.50 -16.70
N LEU A 23 -14.28 16.63 -15.56
CA LEU A 23 -13.95 15.86 -14.35
C LEU A 23 -14.32 14.37 -14.50
N SER A 24 -13.52 13.52 -13.86
CA SER A 24 -13.74 12.08 -13.68
C SER A 24 -13.24 11.65 -12.29
N GLU A 25 -13.66 10.49 -11.81
CA GLU A 25 -13.12 9.94 -10.54
C GLU A 25 -11.59 9.81 -10.63
N ARG A 26 -11.09 9.29 -11.76
CA ARG A 26 -9.66 9.14 -12.02
C ARG A 26 -8.90 10.47 -11.87
N LEU A 27 -9.39 11.53 -12.51
CA LEU A 27 -8.73 12.84 -12.45
C LEU A 27 -8.73 13.42 -11.03
N ILE A 28 -9.82 13.22 -10.28
CA ILE A 28 -9.91 13.69 -8.89
C ILE A 28 -8.93 12.93 -7.99
N VAL A 29 -8.84 11.61 -8.14
CA VAL A 29 -7.88 10.77 -7.40
C VAL A 29 -6.44 11.15 -7.75
N GLU A 30 -6.11 11.36 -9.02
CA GLU A 30 -4.79 11.82 -9.46
C GLU A 30 -4.44 13.18 -8.85
N ALA A 31 -5.40 14.12 -8.79
CA ALA A 31 -5.20 15.41 -8.14
C ALA A 31 -5.02 15.29 -6.62
N ALA A 32 -5.77 14.38 -5.97
CA ALA A 32 -5.62 14.10 -4.55
C ALA A 32 -4.23 13.52 -4.23
N LEU A 33 -3.74 12.58 -5.04
CA LEU A 33 -2.40 12.02 -4.90
C LEU A 33 -1.30 13.08 -5.08
N ARG A 34 -1.48 14.06 -5.98
CA ARG A 34 -0.57 15.22 -6.10
C ARG A 34 -0.60 16.09 -4.85
N LEU A 35 -1.78 16.47 -4.36
CA LEU A 35 -1.92 17.28 -3.14
C LEU A 35 -1.33 16.59 -1.91
N LEU A 36 -1.52 15.28 -1.76
CA LEU A 36 -0.93 14.50 -0.67
C LEU A 36 0.61 14.52 -0.73
N ARG A 37 1.18 14.45 -1.93
CA ARG A 37 2.63 14.52 -2.13
C ARG A 37 3.20 15.89 -1.78
N GLU A 38 2.50 16.96 -2.14
CA GLU A 38 2.96 18.35 -1.99
C GLU A 38 2.71 18.92 -0.59
N HIS A 39 1.63 18.50 0.07
CA HIS A 39 1.12 19.12 1.29
C HIS A 39 0.87 18.13 2.44
N GLY A 40 1.20 16.85 2.25
CA GLY A 40 0.93 15.79 3.21
C GLY A 40 -0.56 15.53 3.44
N SER A 41 -0.86 14.69 4.43
CA SER A 41 -2.23 14.30 4.79
C SER A 41 -3.14 15.49 5.17
N THR A 42 -2.61 16.50 5.86
CA THR A 42 -3.35 17.73 6.20
C THR A 42 -3.70 18.58 4.96
N GLY A 43 -3.02 18.32 3.83
CA GLY A 43 -3.25 18.90 2.52
C GLY A 43 -4.57 18.51 1.88
N LEU A 44 -5.11 17.34 2.19
CA LEU A 44 -6.26 16.79 1.48
C LEU A 44 -7.59 17.31 2.03
N SER A 45 -8.20 18.27 1.33
CA SER A 45 -9.54 18.77 1.63
C SER A 45 -10.32 19.07 0.36
N ALA A 46 -11.66 19.03 0.45
CA ALA A 46 -12.54 19.37 -0.67
C ALA A 46 -12.25 20.78 -1.23
N ARG A 47 -11.91 21.74 -0.36
CA ARG A 47 -11.55 23.10 -0.76
C ARG A 47 -10.26 23.15 -1.58
N ARG A 48 -9.18 22.51 -1.11
CA ARG A 48 -7.89 22.47 -1.83
C ARG A 48 -8.00 21.68 -3.13
N LEU A 49 -8.76 20.59 -3.15
CA LEU A 49 -9.07 19.85 -4.37
C LEU A 49 -9.87 20.68 -5.37
N GLY A 50 -10.90 21.40 -4.92
CA GLY A 50 -11.67 22.29 -5.78
C GLY A 50 -10.80 23.39 -6.41
N LEU A 51 -9.88 23.98 -5.63
CA LEU A 51 -8.91 24.94 -6.15
C LEU A 51 -7.96 24.29 -7.17
N ALA A 52 -7.39 23.11 -6.86
CA ALA A 52 -6.46 22.41 -7.74
C ALA A 52 -7.10 21.93 -9.05
N LEU A 53 -8.41 21.68 -9.04
CA LEU A 53 -9.19 21.22 -10.20
C LEU A 53 -10.01 22.36 -10.85
N ASP A 54 -9.88 23.59 -10.36
CA ASP A 54 -10.62 24.76 -10.83
C ASP A 54 -12.15 24.51 -10.91
N CYS A 55 -12.67 23.92 -9.83
CA CYS A 55 -14.09 23.61 -9.67
C CYS A 55 -14.60 24.01 -8.27
N ASP A 56 -15.92 24.19 -8.16
CA ASP A 56 -16.53 24.37 -6.84
C ASP A 56 -16.35 23.07 -6.01
N PRO A 57 -15.96 23.14 -4.72
CA PRO A 57 -15.78 21.97 -3.87
C PRO A 57 -16.98 21.03 -3.82
N SER A 58 -18.21 21.54 -3.94
CA SER A 58 -19.42 20.72 -3.96
C SER A 58 -19.50 19.79 -5.18
N THR A 59 -18.75 20.07 -6.24
CA THR A 59 -18.66 19.25 -7.45
C THR A 59 -18.05 17.88 -7.14
N LEU A 60 -17.11 17.81 -6.20
CA LEU A 60 -16.50 16.55 -5.75
C LEU A 60 -17.55 15.59 -5.18
N TYR A 61 -18.59 16.13 -4.52
CA TYR A 61 -19.64 15.31 -3.92
C TYR A 61 -20.60 14.65 -4.91
N ARG A 62 -20.49 15.00 -6.20
CA ARG A 62 -21.15 14.26 -7.29
C ARG A 62 -20.42 12.97 -7.64
N TYR A 63 -19.15 12.88 -7.27
CA TYR A 63 -18.29 11.74 -7.53
C TYR A 63 -18.12 10.83 -6.31
N PHE A 64 -18.05 11.44 -5.14
CA PHE A 64 -17.82 10.76 -3.87
C PHE A 64 -18.83 11.26 -2.84
N ARG A 65 -19.40 10.37 -2.03
CA ARG A 65 -20.35 10.72 -0.96
C ARG A 65 -19.72 11.50 0.17
N GLY A 66 -18.40 11.57 0.21
CA GLY A 66 -17.61 12.34 1.15
C GLY A 66 -16.12 12.16 0.89
N MET A 67 -15.30 12.86 1.69
CA MET A 67 -13.84 12.71 1.61
C MET A 67 -13.38 11.30 1.97
N ASP A 68 -14.13 10.57 2.81
CA ASP A 68 -13.81 9.19 3.14
C ASP A 68 -13.90 8.25 1.94
N GLU A 69 -14.93 8.38 1.11
CA GLU A 69 -15.05 7.58 -0.12
C GLU A 69 -13.95 7.93 -1.13
N LEU A 70 -13.50 9.19 -1.17
CA LEU A 70 -12.31 9.57 -1.93
C LEU A 70 -11.04 8.89 -1.38
N THR A 71 -10.87 8.81 -0.06
CA THR A 71 -9.76 8.06 0.55
C THR A 71 -9.79 6.58 0.15
N LEU A 72 -10.97 5.94 0.13
CA LEU A 72 -11.10 4.56 -0.36
C LEU A 72 -10.75 4.44 -1.84
N ALA A 73 -11.14 5.40 -2.68
CA ALA A 73 -10.77 5.43 -4.10
C ALA A 73 -9.27 5.66 -4.33
N ILE A 74 -8.60 6.42 -3.46
CA ILE A 74 -7.14 6.56 -3.47
C ILE A 74 -6.48 5.22 -3.15
N GLY A 75 -6.96 4.50 -2.12
CA GLY A 75 -6.44 3.17 -1.78
C GLY A 75 -6.57 2.18 -2.93
N ASP A 76 -7.77 2.12 -3.53
CA ASP A 76 -8.05 1.25 -4.68
C ASP A 76 -7.17 1.59 -5.89
N ALA A 77 -6.86 2.87 -6.11
CA ALA A 77 -5.93 3.27 -7.17
C ALA A 77 -4.48 2.81 -6.92
N LEU A 78 -4.02 2.76 -5.66
CA LEU A 78 -2.70 2.21 -5.33
C LEU A 78 -2.64 0.71 -5.57
N VAL A 79 -3.71 -0.04 -5.24
CA VAL A 79 -3.82 -1.47 -5.58
C VAL A 79 -3.81 -1.68 -7.10
N GLY A 80 -4.57 -0.87 -7.84
CA GLY A 80 -4.58 -0.90 -9.30
C GLY A 80 -3.23 -0.56 -9.92
N GLU A 81 -2.46 0.34 -9.32
CA GLU A 81 -1.07 0.61 -9.71
C GLU A 81 -0.16 -0.59 -9.44
N ALA A 82 -0.25 -1.18 -8.25
CA ALA A 82 0.52 -2.36 -7.87
C ALA A 82 0.33 -3.50 -8.86
N LEU A 83 -0.91 -3.81 -9.27
CA LEU A 83 -1.17 -4.96 -10.16
C LEU A 83 -1.19 -4.62 -11.65
N ARG A 84 -0.91 -3.36 -12.03
CA ARG A 84 -0.95 -2.93 -13.43
C ARG A 84 -0.04 -3.79 -14.32
N GLY A 85 -0.64 -4.53 -15.25
CA GLY A 85 0.07 -5.38 -16.21
C GLY A 85 0.68 -6.65 -15.62
N TRP A 86 0.44 -6.95 -14.34
CA TRP A 86 0.82 -8.23 -13.76
C TRP A 86 -0.08 -9.35 -14.30
N ARG A 87 0.51 -10.53 -14.53
CA ARG A 87 -0.19 -11.76 -14.90
C ARG A 87 0.48 -12.93 -14.16
N PRO A 88 -0.30 -13.90 -13.66
CA PRO A 88 0.27 -15.08 -13.01
C PRO A 88 1.08 -15.90 -14.01
N THR A 89 2.19 -16.46 -13.54
CA THR A 89 3.07 -17.36 -14.29
C THR A 89 2.64 -18.82 -14.14
N GLY A 90 1.86 -19.13 -13.10
CA GLY A 90 1.50 -20.49 -12.69
C GLY A 90 2.41 -21.04 -11.60
N GLU A 91 3.55 -20.39 -11.35
CA GLU A 91 4.47 -20.72 -10.26
C GLU A 91 4.10 -19.88 -9.03
N TRP A 92 3.26 -20.45 -8.16
CA TRP A 92 2.61 -19.72 -7.07
C TRP A 92 3.55 -18.90 -6.19
N ARG A 93 4.75 -19.43 -5.91
CA ARG A 93 5.74 -18.75 -5.07
C ARG A 93 6.29 -17.51 -5.77
N THR A 94 6.63 -17.65 -7.06
CA THR A 94 7.08 -16.54 -7.90
C THR A 94 6.01 -15.48 -8.02
N ASP A 95 4.76 -15.91 -8.19
CA ASP A 95 3.61 -15.03 -8.35
C ASP A 95 3.31 -14.21 -7.08
N LEU A 96 3.25 -14.84 -5.91
CA LEU A 96 3.09 -14.14 -4.63
C LEU A 96 4.27 -13.23 -4.31
N HIS A 97 5.50 -13.68 -4.58
CA HIS A 97 6.68 -12.84 -4.38
C HIS A 97 6.60 -11.56 -5.22
N ALA A 98 6.26 -11.69 -6.51
CA ALA A 98 6.09 -10.55 -7.41
C ALA A 98 4.96 -9.63 -6.96
N VAL A 99 3.79 -10.18 -6.60
CA VAL A 99 2.65 -9.38 -6.11
C VAL A 99 3.01 -8.61 -4.85
N GLY A 100 3.65 -9.27 -3.88
CA GLY A 100 4.03 -8.65 -2.61
C GLY A 100 4.94 -7.45 -2.80
N LEU A 101 6.04 -7.63 -3.55
CA LEU A 101 6.96 -6.54 -3.88
C LEU A 101 6.28 -5.39 -4.63
N ARG A 102 5.33 -5.69 -5.53
CA ARG A 102 4.62 -4.66 -6.29
C ARG A 102 3.65 -3.86 -5.43
N ILE A 103 2.91 -4.50 -4.53
CA ILE A 103 2.03 -3.81 -3.56
C ILE A 103 2.88 -2.90 -2.67
N HIS A 104 3.94 -3.44 -2.07
CA HIS A 104 4.84 -2.66 -1.23
C HIS A 104 5.42 -1.44 -1.96
N ALA A 105 5.96 -1.64 -3.17
CA ALA A 105 6.54 -0.56 -3.96
C ALA A 105 5.51 0.53 -4.33
N ALA A 106 4.28 0.16 -4.71
CA ALA A 106 3.24 1.13 -5.06
C ALA A 106 2.85 2.02 -3.87
N TYR A 107 2.73 1.43 -2.67
CA TYR A 107 2.43 2.19 -1.46
C TYR A 107 3.60 3.09 -1.03
N VAL A 108 4.83 2.56 -1.08
CA VAL A 108 6.06 3.30 -0.76
C VAL A 108 6.32 4.44 -1.74
N ALA A 109 5.89 4.34 -2.99
CA ALA A 109 5.94 5.44 -3.97
C ALA A 109 5.00 6.60 -3.61
N HIS A 110 3.99 6.35 -2.75
CA HIS A 110 3.01 7.33 -2.31
C HIS A 110 2.89 7.38 -0.77
N PRO A 111 3.95 7.77 -0.02
CA PRO A 111 3.99 7.59 1.44
C PRO A 111 2.82 8.21 2.21
N GLN A 112 2.43 9.42 1.83
CA GLN A 112 1.33 10.16 2.46
C GLN A 112 -0.04 9.55 2.16
N ALA A 113 -0.21 8.93 0.99
CA ALA A 113 -1.43 8.21 0.65
C ALA A 113 -1.48 6.86 1.37
N ALA A 114 -0.36 6.12 1.39
CA ALA A 114 -0.24 4.86 2.09
C ALA A 114 -0.63 4.98 3.58
N GLN A 115 -0.17 6.03 4.28
CA GLN A 115 -0.57 6.27 5.68
C GLN A 115 -2.09 6.42 5.88
N LEU A 116 -2.82 6.87 4.86
CA LEU A 116 -4.28 7.04 4.91
C LEU A 116 -5.04 5.78 4.52
N THR A 117 -4.44 4.87 3.77
CA THR A 117 -5.15 3.80 3.06
C THR A 117 -4.76 2.39 3.49
N THR A 118 -3.58 2.15 4.08
CA THR A 118 -3.12 0.78 4.44
C THR A 118 -4.00 0.06 5.46
N SER A 119 -4.74 0.79 6.29
CA SER A 119 -5.67 0.23 7.29
C SER A 119 -7.12 0.18 6.82
N ARG A 120 -7.37 0.41 5.52
CA ARG A 120 -8.71 0.55 4.95
C ARG A 120 -9.00 -0.61 4.00
N VAL A 121 -10.16 -1.22 4.16
CA VAL A 121 -10.77 -2.10 3.15
C VAL A 121 -11.61 -1.23 2.23
N THR A 122 -11.28 -1.19 0.95
CA THR A 122 -11.93 -0.31 -0.03
C THR A 122 -13.23 -0.90 -0.58
N GLY A 123 -13.30 -2.23 -0.75
CA GLY A 123 -14.39 -2.93 -1.42
C GLY A 123 -14.59 -2.51 -2.87
N ARG A 124 -13.55 -1.96 -3.51
CA ARG A 124 -13.59 -1.41 -4.87
C ARG A 124 -12.92 -2.37 -5.87
N ALA A 125 -13.05 -2.03 -7.16
CA ALA A 125 -12.80 -2.97 -8.25
C ALA A 125 -11.35 -3.50 -8.32
N ASN A 126 -10.34 -2.67 -8.02
CA ASN A 126 -8.96 -3.12 -8.07
C ASN A 126 -8.61 -4.00 -6.87
N GLU A 127 -9.10 -3.66 -5.67
CA GLU A 127 -8.93 -4.51 -4.48
C GLU A 127 -9.62 -5.87 -4.67
N LEU A 128 -10.89 -5.89 -5.09
CA LEU A 128 -11.59 -7.15 -5.33
C LEU A 128 -10.90 -8.03 -6.39
N ALA A 129 -10.35 -7.42 -7.46
CA ALA A 129 -9.60 -8.16 -8.46
C ALA A 129 -8.24 -8.67 -7.95
N ALA A 130 -7.58 -7.90 -7.08
CA ALA A 130 -6.34 -8.30 -6.43
C ALA A 130 -6.58 -9.49 -5.49
N ASP A 131 -7.60 -9.40 -4.64
CA ASP A 131 -8.00 -10.42 -3.69
C ASP A 131 -8.30 -11.73 -4.42
N GLU A 132 -9.13 -11.68 -5.47
CA GLU A 132 -9.46 -12.85 -6.29
C GLU A 132 -8.21 -13.47 -6.93
N ALA A 133 -7.32 -12.65 -7.49
CA ALA A 133 -6.11 -13.14 -8.14
C ALA A 133 -5.14 -13.85 -7.17
N VAL A 134 -4.96 -13.30 -5.96
CA VAL A 134 -4.08 -13.91 -4.95
C VAL A 134 -4.70 -15.21 -4.41
N LEU A 135 -6.01 -15.20 -4.17
CA LEU A 135 -6.74 -16.41 -3.77
C LEU A 135 -6.64 -17.49 -4.85
N ASP A 136 -6.82 -17.15 -6.12
CA ASP A 136 -6.71 -18.08 -7.25
C ASP A 136 -5.30 -18.69 -7.37
N VAL A 137 -4.24 -17.88 -7.24
CA VAL A 137 -2.85 -18.37 -7.21
C VAL A 137 -2.66 -19.43 -6.12
N LEU A 138 -3.14 -19.17 -4.90
CA LEU A 138 -3.05 -20.11 -3.78
C LEU A 138 -3.91 -21.37 -4.01
N ARG A 139 -5.12 -21.22 -4.54
CA ARG A 139 -6.01 -22.36 -4.85
C ARG A 139 -5.41 -23.27 -5.91
N ASN A 140 -4.85 -22.69 -6.98
CA ASN A 140 -4.24 -23.44 -8.07
C ASN A 140 -2.92 -24.11 -7.67
N ALA A 141 -2.24 -23.59 -6.64
CA ALA A 141 -1.09 -24.26 -6.03
C ALA A 141 -1.45 -25.54 -5.25
N GLY A 142 -2.73 -25.77 -4.96
CA GLY A 142 -3.21 -26.95 -4.24
C GLY A 142 -3.43 -26.75 -2.74
N PHE A 143 -3.32 -25.52 -2.21
CA PHE A 143 -3.68 -25.26 -0.81
C PHE A 143 -5.17 -25.52 -0.57
N PRO A 144 -5.59 -26.24 0.50
CA PRO A 144 -6.97 -26.30 0.95
C PRO A 144 -7.53 -24.91 1.28
N LEU A 145 -8.86 -24.75 1.23
CA LEU A 145 -9.49 -23.43 1.44
C LEU A 145 -9.13 -22.79 2.80
N PRO A 146 -9.09 -23.53 3.93
CA PRO A 146 -8.66 -22.95 5.21
C PRO A 146 -7.22 -22.42 5.17
N ASP A 147 -6.31 -23.15 4.53
CA ASP A 147 -4.90 -22.73 4.40
C ASP A 147 -4.76 -21.55 3.42
N THR A 148 -5.54 -21.55 2.34
CA THR A 148 -5.61 -20.44 1.37
C THR A 148 -5.96 -19.14 2.07
N VAL A 149 -7.06 -19.11 2.83
CA VAL A 149 -7.50 -17.90 3.55
C VAL A 149 -6.48 -17.48 4.61
N ARG A 150 -5.89 -18.44 5.33
CA ARG A 150 -4.87 -18.14 6.35
C ARG A 150 -3.62 -17.50 5.74
N ILE A 151 -3.10 -18.07 4.64
CA ILE A 151 -1.90 -17.57 3.96
C ILE A 151 -2.19 -16.22 3.30
N TYR A 152 -3.33 -16.09 2.62
CA TYR A 152 -3.79 -14.83 2.03
C TYR A 152 -3.82 -13.70 3.05
N HIS A 153 -4.49 -13.92 4.19
CA HIS A 153 -4.61 -12.92 5.25
C HIS A 153 -3.24 -12.48 5.78
N ALA A 154 -2.37 -13.45 6.12
CA ALA A 154 -1.03 -13.15 6.60
C ALA A 154 -0.18 -12.41 5.54
N PHE A 155 -0.29 -12.80 4.27
CA PHE A 155 0.42 -12.17 3.16
C PHE A 155 0.02 -10.71 2.96
N ILE A 156 -1.29 -10.42 2.91
CA ILE A 156 -1.80 -9.06 2.72
C ILE A 156 -1.47 -8.18 3.92
N ASP A 157 -1.78 -8.63 5.14
CA ASP A 157 -1.55 -7.85 6.35
C ASP A 157 -0.06 -7.55 6.55
N GLN A 158 0.81 -8.55 6.35
CA GLN A 158 2.24 -8.35 6.47
C GLN A 158 2.75 -7.35 5.42
N THR A 159 2.29 -7.47 4.18
CA THR A 159 2.67 -6.56 3.09
C THR A 159 2.24 -5.12 3.37
N LEU A 160 0.99 -4.92 3.77
CA LEU A 160 0.46 -3.59 4.09
C LEU A 160 1.07 -3.01 5.37
N ALA A 161 1.38 -3.84 6.38
CA ALA A 161 2.04 -3.40 7.60
C ALA A 161 3.46 -2.88 7.34
N PHE A 162 4.25 -3.61 6.54
CA PHE A 162 5.58 -3.14 6.13
C PHE A 162 5.51 -1.91 5.23
N ALA A 163 4.58 -1.90 4.28
CA ALA A 163 4.36 -0.73 3.42
C ALA A 163 3.97 0.51 4.25
N ALA A 164 3.12 0.34 5.28
CA ALA A 164 2.74 1.41 6.19
C ALA A 164 3.93 1.94 7.02
N LEU A 165 4.76 1.04 7.55
CA LEU A 165 5.93 1.40 8.34
C LEU A 165 6.96 2.15 7.48
N ASP A 166 7.29 1.62 6.31
CA ASP A 166 8.25 2.23 5.39
C ASP A 166 7.74 3.55 4.82
N ALA A 167 6.45 3.62 4.46
CA ALA A 167 5.80 4.87 4.08
C ALA A 167 5.84 5.89 5.22
N ALA A 168 5.61 5.47 6.46
CA ALA A 168 5.67 6.38 7.61
C ALA A 168 7.09 6.95 7.80
N ALA A 169 8.12 6.12 7.68
CA ALA A 169 9.50 6.57 7.72
C ALA A 169 9.80 7.58 6.59
N LEU A 170 9.37 7.30 5.35
CA LEU A 170 9.56 8.19 4.21
C LEU A 170 8.74 9.49 4.28
N ALA A 171 7.62 9.48 5.00
CA ALA A 171 6.76 10.63 5.22
C ALA A 171 7.34 11.64 6.24
N LEU A 172 8.33 11.24 7.04
CA LEU A 172 9.00 12.13 8.00
C LEU A 172 9.77 13.25 7.29
N PRO A 173 10.01 14.41 7.95
CA PRO A 173 10.96 15.39 7.45
C PRO A 173 12.34 14.77 7.23
N ARG A 174 13.03 15.15 6.14
CA ARG A 174 14.37 14.60 5.80
C ARG A 174 15.39 14.71 6.92
N ALA A 175 15.29 15.73 7.78
CA ALA A 175 16.16 15.88 8.93
C ALA A 175 15.94 14.79 9.99
N ALA A 176 14.68 14.40 10.23
CA ALA A 176 14.34 13.32 11.15
C ALA A 176 14.80 11.96 10.60
N GLN A 177 14.54 11.67 9.32
CA GLN A 177 15.02 10.44 8.67
C GLN A 177 16.54 10.25 8.85
N ARG A 178 17.32 11.29 8.55
CA ARG A 178 18.78 11.25 8.73
C ARG A 178 19.21 11.11 10.18
N ALA A 179 18.49 11.73 11.11
CA ALA A 179 18.78 11.60 12.53
C ALA A 179 18.55 10.16 13.01
N ASP A 180 17.43 9.55 12.62
CA ASP A 180 17.08 8.17 12.97
C ASP A 180 18.09 7.17 12.38
N ASP A 181 18.46 7.32 11.10
CA ASP A 181 19.49 6.50 10.46
C ASP A 181 20.85 6.62 11.16
N ALA A 182 21.19 7.82 11.63
CA ALA A 182 22.45 8.08 12.33
C ALA A 182 22.51 7.42 13.71
N ILE A 183 21.37 7.15 14.37
CA ILE A 183 21.32 6.45 15.67
C ILE A 183 21.91 5.04 15.55
N TRP A 184 21.65 4.33 14.45
CA TRP A 184 22.22 3.00 14.21
C TRP A 184 23.73 3.02 14.06
N ARG A 185 24.28 4.07 13.45
CA ARG A 185 25.73 4.24 13.21
C ARG A 185 26.46 4.90 14.37
N SER A 186 25.73 5.41 15.36
CA SER A 186 26.30 6.17 16.47
C SER A 186 26.05 5.48 17.80
N THR A 187 24.82 5.48 18.28
CA THR A 187 24.44 4.90 19.57
C THR A 187 24.59 3.38 19.55
N TYR A 188 23.88 2.69 18.64
CA TYR A 188 23.90 1.22 18.59
C TYR A 188 25.30 0.67 18.27
N ALA A 189 26.06 1.38 17.42
CA ALA A 189 27.41 0.98 17.03
C ALA A 189 28.46 1.04 18.15
N ARG A 190 28.18 1.74 19.26
CA ARG A 190 29.16 2.01 20.34
C ARG A 190 28.74 1.48 21.71
N LEU A 191 27.66 0.72 21.79
CA LEU A 191 27.19 0.18 23.07
C LEU A 191 28.23 -0.80 23.66
N PRO A 192 28.57 -0.70 24.96
CA PRO A 192 29.57 -1.58 25.57
C PRO A 192 29.10 -3.03 25.62
N ALA A 193 29.96 -3.96 25.22
CA ALA A 193 29.65 -5.40 25.27
C ALA A 193 29.40 -5.91 26.72
N ALA A 194 29.97 -5.24 27.73
CA ALA A 194 29.75 -5.59 29.13
C ALA A 194 28.29 -5.40 29.57
N THR A 195 27.55 -4.48 28.96
CA THR A 195 26.15 -4.18 29.31
C THR A 195 25.16 -4.58 28.22
N HIS A 196 25.59 -4.57 26.95
CA HIS A 196 24.76 -4.88 25.78
C HIS A 196 25.45 -5.88 24.85
N PRO A 197 25.79 -7.10 25.32
CA PRO A 197 26.65 -8.03 24.59
C PRO A 197 26.11 -8.36 23.20
N ARG A 198 24.79 -8.57 23.06
CA ARG A 198 24.17 -8.94 21.77
C ARG A 198 24.06 -7.79 20.78
N ILE A 199 23.83 -6.57 21.28
CA ILE A 199 23.80 -5.39 20.39
C ILE A 199 25.22 -5.07 19.93
N ALA A 200 26.21 -5.15 20.83
CA ALA A 200 27.61 -4.94 20.49
C ALA A 200 28.11 -5.97 19.46
N GLU A 201 27.75 -7.25 19.62
CA GLU A 201 28.04 -8.33 18.66
C GLU A 201 27.39 -8.06 17.29
N ALA A 202 26.12 -7.65 17.27
CA ALA A 202 25.35 -7.43 16.04
C ALA A 202 25.53 -6.04 15.41
N ALA A 203 26.22 -5.12 16.07
CA ALA A 203 26.29 -3.70 15.71
C ALA A 203 26.65 -3.44 14.23
N PRO A 204 27.67 -4.10 13.63
CA PRO A 204 27.98 -3.90 12.21
C PRO A 204 26.79 -4.26 11.30
N LEU A 205 26.09 -5.36 11.59
CA LEU A 205 24.95 -5.81 10.82
C LEU A 205 23.72 -4.93 11.03
N LEU A 206 23.43 -4.53 12.28
CA LEU A 206 22.32 -3.64 12.59
C LEU A 206 22.45 -2.31 11.83
N SER A 207 23.66 -1.75 11.77
CA SER A 207 23.92 -0.47 11.08
C SER A 207 23.67 -0.50 9.56
N THR A 208 23.73 -1.68 8.94
CA THR A 208 23.50 -1.87 7.50
C THR A 208 22.08 -2.31 7.19
N ARG A 209 21.47 -3.13 8.06
CA ARG A 209 20.15 -3.72 7.84
C ARG A 209 19.00 -2.84 8.29
N MET A 210 19.13 -2.14 9.42
CA MET A 210 18.02 -1.40 10.04
C MET A 210 17.68 -0.07 9.35
N VAL A 211 18.53 0.36 8.41
CA VAL A 211 18.30 1.55 7.55
C VAL A 211 17.63 1.21 6.22
N THR A 212 17.26 -0.06 6.03
CA THR A 212 16.58 -0.58 4.84
C THR A 212 15.32 -1.34 5.22
N SER A 213 14.34 -1.41 4.33
CA SER A 213 13.12 -2.19 4.58
C SER A 213 13.45 -3.67 4.81
N ALA A 214 12.85 -4.25 5.85
CA ALA A 214 12.91 -5.69 6.08
C ALA A 214 11.88 -6.47 5.25
N TYR A 215 11.01 -5.81 4.48
CA TYR A 215 9.91 -6.44 3.78
C TYR A 215 10.32 -7.58 2.84
N PRO A 216 11.35 -7.46 1.98
CA PRO A 216 11.74 -8.57 1.11
C PRO A 216 12.14 -9.83 1.89
N THR A 217 12.81 -9.66 3.02
CA THR A 217 13.18 -10.79 3.88
C THR A 217 11.96 -11.39 4.55
N ALA A 218 11.07 -10.55 5.07
CA ALA A 218 9.87 -10.99 5.74
C ALA A 218 8.91 -11.73 4.78
N LEU A 219 8.81 -11.27 3.53
CA LEU A 219 8.05 -11.92 2.47
C LEU A 219 8.58 -13.34 2.20
N GLU A 220 9.90 -13.49 2.01
CA GLU A 220 10.51 -14.81 1.82
C GLU A 220 10.23 -15.75 3.00
N MET A 221 10.31 -15.27 4.24
CA MET A 221 9.98 -16.07 5.43
C MET A 221 8.53 -16.57 5.43
N LEU A 222 7.58 -15.74 5.00
CA LEU A 222 6.18 -16.15 4.86
C LEU A 222 6.01 -17.18 3.74
N LEU A 223 6.66 -16.98 2.60
CA LEU A 223 6.60 -17.91 1.47
C LEU A 223 7.26 -19.26 1.78
N ASP A 224 8.35 -19.28 2.55
CA ASP A 224 9.00 -20.51 3.04
C ASP A 224 8.07 -21.30 3.96
N SER A 225 7.36 -20.61 4.86
CA SER A 225 6.37 -21.21 5.74
C SER A 225 5.18 -21.80 4.96
N ALA A 226 4.70 -21.07 3.94
CA ALA A 226 3.65 -21.56 3.04
C ALA A 226 4.12 -22.79 2.24
N GLN A 227 5.34 -22.77 1.69
CA GLN A 227 5.94 -23.89 0.97
C GLN A 227 6.05 -25.14 1.84
N ALA A 228 6.53 -24.99 3.08
CA ALA A 228 6.62 -26.10 4.03
C ALA A 228 5.23 -26.64 4.40
N THR A 229 4.21 -25.78 4.44
CA THR A 229 2.82 -26.20 4.65
C THR A 229 2.30 -27.02 3.48
N LEU A 230 2.53 -26.57 2.24
CA LEU A 230 2.13 -27.29 1.05
C LEU A 230 2.78 -28.67 0.97
N ALA A 231 4.09 -28.75 1.23
CA ALA A 231 4.84 -30.01 1.20
C ALA A 231 4.28 -31.05 2.18
N ARG A 232 3.83 -30.63 3.38
CA ARG A 232 3.20 -31.53 4.36
C ARG A 232 1.81 -32.01 3.94
N LEU A 233 1.10 -31.25 3.11
CA LEU A 233 -0.21 -31.63 2.58
C LEU A 233 -0.09 -32.61 1.40
N SER A 234 1.06 -32.60 0.71
CA SER A 234 1.38 -33.49 -0.41
C SER A 234 2.10 -34.77 0.01
N SER A 235 2.44 -34.93 1.29
CA SER A 235 3.07 -36.12 1.89
C SER A 235 2.02 -37.03 2.50
#